data_AF-A0A9P8VQS3-F1
#
_entry.id   AF-A0A9P8VQS3-F1
#
_cell.length_a   1.000
_cell.length_b   1.000
_cell.length_c   1.000
_cell.angle_alpha   90.00
_cell.angle_beta   90.00
_cell.angle_gamma   90.00
#
_symmetry.space_group_name_H-M   'P 1'
#
loop_
_entity.id
_entity.type
_entity.pdbx_description
1 polymer ?
#
loop_
_entity_poly.entity_id
_entity_poly.type
_entity_poly.pdbx_seq_one_letter_code
_entity_poly.pdbx_strand_id
1 'polypeptide(L)'
;MHFTTAALSALLASAALATPLNPRGHHDSDGDVFPDFNSYSNWAICKGKITKDRFPNLQAPNREGGCVRYYQGIDMTGVVTEQHFFFKDGFKTACDCAAKCLEEPTKCTNWVWKHTFMPEDGGKRSCTLYSSPNLPTDVTLKYDLANSKGFNLLQPANNPQAGAPAPLTFLDAAGTIPDKFGVSGFMVQDQNGRQFC
;
A
#
# COMPACT_ATOMS: atom_id res chain seq x y z
N MET A 1 21.70 -1.16 -80.45
CA MET A 1 21.33 0.26 -80.49
C MET A 1 21.04 0.71 -79.06
N HIS A 2 21.77 1.73 -78.63
CA HIS A 2 21.56 2.64 -77.50
C HIS A 2 21.47 2.12 -76.05
N PHE A 3 22.49 2.58 -75.30
CA PHE A 3 22.62 2.73 -73.86
C PHE A 3 21.58 3.70 -73.26
N THR A 4 21.23 3.52 -71.98
CA THR A 4 21.36 4.57 -70.93
C THR A 4 21.12 4.02 -69.50
N THR A 5 22.16 4.17 -68.64
CA THR A 5 22.19 4.64 -67.22
C THR A 5 20.92 4.56 -66.37
N ALA A 6 20.88 4.18 -65.08
CA ALA A 6 21.71 4.42 -63.89
C ALA A 6 21.18 3.46 -62.77
N ALA A 7 21.73 3.24 -61.58
CA ALA A 7 22.63 4.00 -60.72
C ALA A 7 23.30 3.04 -59.72
N LEU A 8 24.52 3.39 -59.30
CA LEU A 8 25.23 2.82 -58.16
C LEU A 8 24.44 3.08 -56.86
N SER A 9 24.30 2.07 -56.02
CA SER A 9 24.12 2.24 -54.57
C SER A 9 25.01 1.24 -53.84
N ALA A 10 26.17 1.72 -53.40
CA ALA A 10 27.03 1.01 -52.45
C ALA A 10 26.42 1.13 -51.06
N LEU A 11 25.93 0.03 -50.50
CA LEU A 11 25.51 -0.06 -49.10
C LEU A 11 26.73 -0.40 -48.24
N LEU A 12 27.31 0.63 -47.62
CA LEU A 12 28.26 0.47 -46.52
C LEU A 12 27.47 0.05 -45.27
N ALA A 13 27.61 -1.20 -44.86
CA ALA A 13 27.12 -1.68 -43.57
C ALA A 13 28.01 -1.15 -42.45
N SER A 14 27.63 -0.03 -41.85
CA SER A 14 28.21 0.43 -40.58
C SER A 14 27.66 -0.43 -39.44
N ALA A 15 28.40 -1.46 -39.05
CA ALA A 15 28.18 -2.14 -37.77
C ALA A 15 28.55 -1.16 -36.64
N ALA A 16 27.57 -0.39 -36.16
CA ALA A 16 27.72 0.37 -34.93
C ALA A 16 27.70 -0.62 -33.75
N LEU A 17 28.89 -1.01 -33.30
CA LEU A 17 29.09 -1.57 -31.97
C LEU A 17 28.73 -0.48 -30.96
N ALA A 18 27.47 -0.48 -30.50
CA ALA A 18 27.06 0.36 -29.38
C ALA A 18 27.74 -0.16 -28.11
N THR A 19 28.86 0.46 -27.75
CA THR A 19 29.42 0.36 -26.41
C THR A 19 28.41 0.95 -25.42
N PRO A 20 28.05 0.27 -24.33
CA PRO A 20 27.23 0.89 -23.30
C PRO A 20 28.03 2.04 -22.67
N LEU A 21 27.55 3.26 -22.84
CA LEU A 21 28.05 4.44 -22.17
C LEU A 21 27.81 4.28 -20.66
N ASN A 22 28.90 4.03 -19.93
CA ASN A 22 29.13 4.31 -18.51
C ASN A 22 28.08 3.79 -17.48
N PRO A 23 28.45 2.91 -16.52
CA PRO A 23 27.52 2.19 -15.65
C PRO A 23 27.08 2.97 -14.39
N ARG A 24 27.19 4.30 -14.37
CA ARG A 24 26.82 5.10 -13.20
C ARG A 24 25.79 6.13 -13.62
N GLY A 25 24.52 5.79 -13.38
CA GLY A 25 23.41 6.71 -13.53
C GLY A 25 23.73 8.03 -12.86
N HIS A 26 23.53 9.12 -13.58
CA HIS A 26 23.63 10.46 -13.05
C HIS A 26 22.57 10.56 -11.94
N HIS A 27 22.99 10.71 -10.68
CA HIS A 27 22.08 11.06 -9.60
C HIS A 27 21.68 12.51 -9.80
N ASP A 28 20.56 12.72 -10.49
CA ASP A 28 19.91 14.03 -10.57
C ASP A 28 19.52 14.42 -9.14
N SER A 29 20.14 15.48 -8.60
CA SER A 29 19.91 15.92 -7.21
C SER A 29 18.47 16.32 -6.95
N ASP A 30 17.74 16.71 -8.00
CA ASP A 30 16.33 17.08 -7.94
C ASP A 30 15.40 15.85 -7.93
N GLY A 31 15.94 14.65 -8.19
CA GLY A 31 15.20 13.39 -8.16
C GLY A 31 15.07 12.77 -6.78
N ASP A 32 15.91 13.18 -5.82
CA ASP A 32 15.80 12.71 -4.42
C ASP A 32 14.80 13.57 -3.65
N VAL A 33 13.54 13.16 -3.72
CA VAL A 33 12.43 13.81 -3.01
C VAL A 33 12.30 13.36 -1.55
N PHE A 34 13.17 12.46 -1.09
CA PHE A 34 13.07 11.91 0.26
C PHE A 34 13.73 12.85 1.26
N PRO A 35 13.08 13.12 2.39
CA PRO A 35 13.66 13.97 3.40
C PRO A 35 14.84 13.23 4.08
N ASP A 36 15.76 13.99 4.68
CA ASP A 36 16.89 13.41 5.41
C ASP A 36 16.39 12.37 6.44
N PHE A 37 17.14 11.28 6.59
CA PHE A 37 16.83 10.15 7.46
C PHE A 37 16.53 10.58 8.91
N ASN A 38 17.13 11.68 9.37
CA ASN A 38 16.92 12.23 10.71
C ASN A 38 15.51 12.83 10.92
N SER A 39 14.81 13.20 9.84
CA SER A 39 13.49 13.82 9.89
C SER A 39 12.33 12.82 9.80
N TYR A 40 12.59 11.58 9.39
CA TYR A 40 11.60 10.49 9.28
C TYR A 40 10.83 10.28 10.59
N SER A 41 11.53 10.34 11.72
CA SER A 41 10.98 10.10 13.06
C SER A 41 9.91 11.11 13.48
N ASN A 42 9.84 12.28 12.83
CA ASN A 42 8.83 13.32 13.09
C ASN A 42 7.45 12.94 12.56
N TRP A 43 7.40 12.12 11.51
CA TRP A 43 6.17 11.68 10.86
C TRP A 43 5.81 10.24 11.21
N ALA A 44 6.69 9.49 11.87
CA ALA A 44 6.45 8.09 12.19
C ALA A 44 5.47 7.92 13.37
N ILE A 45 4.39 7.18 13.13
CA ILE A 45 3.49 6.66 14.18
C ILE A 45 4.00 5.32 14.71
N CYS A 46 3.52 4.91 15.88
CA CYS A 46 3.79 3.58 16.45
C CYS A 46 5.26 3.28 16.76
N LYS A 47 6.08 4.32 16.92
CA LYS A 47 7.45 4.23 17.44
C LYS A 47 7.49 3.45 18.75
N GLY A 48 8.50 2.60 18.90
CA GLY A 48 8.67 1.72 20.07
C GLY A 48 7.73 0.51 20.10
N LYS A 49 6.65 0.48 19.30
CA LYS A 49 5.78 -0.72 19.10
C LYS A 49 6.09 -1.45 17.80
N ILE A 50 6.40 -0.72 16.74
CA ILE A 50 6.86 -1.23 15.45
C ILE A 50 8.34 -0.89 15.35
N THR A 51 9.19 -1.81 15.79
CA THR A 51 10.65 -1.64 15.84
C THR A 51 11.33 -2.64 14.92
N LYS A 52 12.61 -2.40 14.61
CA LYS A 52 13.42 -3.37 13.85
C LYS A 52 13.70 -4.65 14.65
N ASP A 53 13.63 -4.60 15.98
CA ASP A 53 13.80 -5.78 16.83
C ASP A 53 12.58 -6.70 16.75
N ARG A 54 11.36 -6.12 16.68
CA ARG A 54 10.13 -6.89 16.48
C ARG A 54 9.93 -7.30 15.02
N PHE A 55 10.30 -6.43 14.08
CA PHE A 55 10.15 -6.62 12.64
C PHE A 55 11.52 -6.47 11.95
N PRO A 56 12.34 -7.54 11.89
CA PRO A 56 13.71 -7.46 11.36
C PRO A 56 13.82 -6.98 9.92
N ASN A 57 12.77 -7.22 9.13
CA ASN A 57 12.71 -6.80 7.72
C ASN A 57 12.21 -5.36 7.53
N LEU A 58 11.82 -4.66 8.60
CA LEU A 58 11.31 -3.29 8.55
C LEU A 58 12.39 -2.33 8.04
N GLN A 59 12.05 -1.59 6.99
CA GLN A 59 12.90 -0.55 6.41
C GLN A 59 12.65 0.80 7.07
N ALA A 60 12.85 0.84 8.38
CA ALA A 60 12.91 2.09 9.12
C ALA A 60 14.37 2.57 9.25
N PRO A 61 14.59 3.90 9.29
CA PRO A 61 15.91 4.52 9.34
C PRO A 61 16.65 4.29 10.67
N ASN A 62 15.90 4.02 11.75
CA ASN A 62 16.42 3.82 13.09
C ASN A 62 15.80 2.57 13.74
N ARG A 63 16.27 2.21 14.95
CA ARG A 63 15.75 1.05 15.70
C ARG A 63 14.36 1.28 16.31
N GLU A 64 14.01 2.53 16.64
CA GLU A 64 12.70 2.90 17.19
C GLU A 64 11.56 2.62 16.20
N GLY A 65 11.87 2.63 14.91
CA GLY A 65 10.99 2.21 13.83
C GLY A 65 9.82 3.17 13.61
N GLY A 66 8.64 2.58 13.45
CA GLY A 66 7.38 3.28 13.16
C GLY A 66 7.01 3.30 11.68
N CYS A 67 5.77 3.68 11.42
CA CYS A 67 5.17 3.77 10.09
C CYS A 67 4.92 5.22 9.70
N VAL A 68 5.18 5.57 8.45
CA VAL A 68 5.01 6.92 7.88
C VAL A 68 3.94 6.99 6.79
N ARG A 69 3.39 5.84 6.36
CA ARG A 69 2.35 5.74 5.32
C ARG A 69 0.99 5.49 5.96
N TYR A 70 0.32 6.57 6.36
CA TYR A 70 -1.00 6.51 7.00
C TYR A 70 -1.88 7.71 6.64
N TYR A 71 -3.18 7.55 6.84
CA TYR A 71 -4.19 8.58 6.67
C TYR A 71 -5.03 8.69 7.94
N GLN A 72 -4.96 9.85 8.57
CA GLN A 72 -5.78 10.16 9.72
C GLN A 72 -7.22 10.49 9.29
N GLY A 73 -8.20 9.92 9.97
CA GLY A 73 -9.63 10.13 9.72
C GLY A 73 -10.18 9.46 8.46
N ILE A 74 -9.35 8.71 7.74
CA ILE A 74 -9.74 8.04 6.49
C ILE A 74 -9.84 6.54 6.72
N ASP A 75 -10.94 5.98 6.28
CA ASP A 75 -11.20 4.54 6.22
C ASP A 75 -10.77 4.03 4.86
N MET A 76 -9.48 3.73 4.71
CA MET A 76 -8.97 3.11 3.49
C MET A 76 -9.41 1.65 3.44
N THR A 77 -10.67 1.43 3.05
CA THR A 77 -11.29 0.12 2.90
C THR A 77 -10.54 -0.72 1.88
N GLY A 78 -10.74 -2.03 1.94
CA GLY A 78 -10.37 -2.91 0.87
C GLY A 78 -11.54 -3.31 0.00
N VAL A 79 -11.21 -3.91 -1.15
CA VAL A 79 -12.18 -4.36 -2.15
C VAL A 79 -12.26 -5.89 -2.27
N VAL A 80 -11.50 -6.60 -1.45
CA VAL A 80 -11.34 -8.05 -1.56
C VAL A 80 -11.53 -8.70 -0.21
N THR A 81 -10.46 -9.10 0.48
CA THR A 81 -10.57 -9.81 1.75
C THR A 81 -10.45 -8.81 2.88
N GLU A 82 -11.30 -8.97 3.91
CA GLU A 82 -11.16 -8.26 5.18
C GLU A 82 -11.03 -9.24 6.35
N GLN A 83 -10.31 -8.82 7.39
CA GLN A 83 -10.22 -9.52 8.67
C GLN A 83 -10.45 -8.52 9.80
N HIS A 84 -11.41 -8.79 10.69
CA HIS A 84 -11.68 -7.94 11.84
C HIS A 84 -11.05 -8.49 13.11
N PHE A 85 -10.43 -7.61 13.89
CA PHE A 85 -9.92 -7.89 15.22
C PHE A 85 -10.43 -6.84 16.19
N PHE A 86 -11.06 -7.27 17.28
CA PHE A 86 -11.81 -6.40 18.16
C PHE A 86 -11.00 -6.06 19.42
N PHE A 87 -11.50 -5.06 20.17
CA PHE A 87 -10.91 -4.71 21.46
C PHE A 87 -10.82 -5.91 22.41
N LYS A 88 -11.83 -6.79 22.43
CA LYS A 88 -11.83 -8.01 23.24
C LYS A 88 -10.71 -9.00 22.87
N ASP A 89 -10.19 -8.95 21.65
CA ASP A 89 -9.14 -9.85 21.14
C ASP A 89 -7.72 -9.33 21.43
N GLY A 90 -7.59 -8.26 22.20
CA GLY A 90 -6.30 -7.67 22.56
C GLY A 90 -5.84 -6.52 21.66
N PHE A 91 -6.64 -6.12 20.67
CA PHE A 91 -6.34 -4.98 19.80
C PHE A 91 -6.81 -3.70 20.48
N LYS A 92 -5.89 -2.94 21.08
CA LYS A 92 -6.25 -1.77 21.91
C LYS A 92 -5.91 -0.45 21.25
N THR A 93 -5.03 -0.47 20.25
CA THR A 93 -4.48 0.71 19.59
C THR A 93 -4.32 0.48 18.10
N ALA A 94 -4.29 1.57 17.32
CA ALA A 94 -3.94 1.53 15.89
C ALA A 94 -2.60 0.83 15.63
N CYS A 95 -1.66 0.93 16.56
CA CYS A 95 -0.35 0.28 16.44
C CYS A 95 -0.40 -1.24 16.59
N ASP A 96 -1.38 -1.77 17.30
CA ASP A 96 -1.59 -3.22 17.34
C ASP A 96 -2.15 -3.70 15.99
N CYS A 97 -2.99 -2.87 15.34
CA CYS A 97 -3.50 -3.14 14.00
C CYS A 97 -2.40 -3.11 12.94
N ALA A 98 -1.58 -2.05 12.94
CA ALA A 98 -0.44 -1.94 12.05
C ALA A 98 0.54 -3.11 12.25
N ALA A 99 0.87 -3.45 13.50
CA ALA A 99 1.73 -4.58 13.78
C ALA A 99 1.18 -5.91 13.24
N LYS A 100 -0.12 -6.17 13.40
CA LYS A 100 -0.75 -7.37 12.87
C LYS A 100 -0.69 -7.45 11.34
N CYS A 101 -0.79 -6.31 10.66
CA CYS A 101 -0.60 -6.26 9.21
C CYS A 101 0.86 -6.58 8.80
N LEU A 102 1.87 -6.11 9.54
CA LEU A 102 3.29 -6.47 9.33
C LEU A 102 3.58 -7.95 9.60
N GLU A 103 2.83 -8.58 10.51
CA GLU A 103 2.91 -10.02 10.79
C GLU A 103 2.33 -10.88 9.65
N GLU A 104 1.49 -10.29 8.79
CA GLU A 104 0.84 -10.97 7.66
C GLU A 104 1.16 -10.33 6.30
N PRO A 105 2.45 -10.18 5.91
CA PRO A 105 2.84 -9.42 4.72
C PRO A 105 2.35 -9.99 3.39
N THR A 106 1.90 -11.25 3.38
CA THR A 106 1.34 -11.94 2.21
C THR A 106 -0.18 -11.84 2.12
N LYS A 107 -0.83 -11.27 3.14
CA LYS A 107 -2.29 -11.16 3.23
C LYS A 107 -2.80 -9.75 3.50
N CYS A 108 -1.94 -8.88 4.03
CA CYS A 108 -2.29 -7.53 4.39
C CYS A 108 -1.47 -6.50 3.61
N THR A 109 -2.17 -5.60 2.93
CA THR A 109 -1.59 -4.42 2.29
C THR A 109 -2.08 -3.13 2.93
N ASN A 110 -3.22 -3.17 3.60
CA ASN A 110 -3.81 -2.02 4.27
C ASN A 110 -4.54 -2.43 5.54
N TRP A 111 -4.57 -1.51 6.49
CA TRP A 111 -5.22 -1.71 7.77
C TRP A 111 -5.96 -0.44 8.17
N VAL A 112 -7.03 -0.60 8.96
CA VAL A 112 -7.85 0.50 9.45
C VAL A 112 -8.19 0.26 10.92
N TRP A 113 -8.00 1.29 11.74
CA TRP A 113 -8.42 1.34 13.13
C TRP A 113 -9.59 2.32 13.26
N LYS A 114 -10.82 1.78 13.41
CA LYS A 114 -12.07 2.56 13.40
C LYS A 114 -13.18 1.87 14.20
N HIS A 115 -14.29 2.57 14.46
CA HIS A 115 -15.52 1.90 14.85
C HIS A 115 -16.09 1.13 13.65
N THR A 116 -16.36 -0.17 13.82
CA THR A 116 -16.97 -0.98 12.77
C THR A 116 -18.49 -1.06 12.93
N PHE A 117 -19.00 -0.72 14.11
CA PHE A 117 -20.40 -0.83 14.50
C PHE A 117 -20.95 -2.27 14.43
N MET A 118 -20.05 -3.24 14.33
CA MET A 118 -20.37 -4.65 14.53
C MET A 118 -20.65 -4.89 16.02
N PRO A 119 -21.61 -5.75 16.39
CA PRO A 119 -21.88 -6.07 17.79
C PRO A 119 -20.63 -6.43 18.61
N GLU A 120 -19.66 -7.09 17.98
CA GLU A 120 -18.40 -7.52 18.57
C GLU A 120 -17.45 -6.39 18.96
N ASP A 121 -17.60 -5.19 18.38
CA ASP A 121 -16.74 -4.04 18.68
C ASP A 121 -17.00 -3.47 20.08
N GLY A 122 -18.18 -3.72 20.65
CA GLY A 122 -18.58 -3.29 21.98
C GLY A 122 -18.51 -1.76 22.17
N GLY A 123 -18.73 -0.98 21.12
CA GLY A 123 -18.60 0.48 21.12
C GLY A 123 -17.15 0.96 21.19
N LYS A 124 -16.18 0.13 20.80
CA LYS A 124 -14.75 0.49 20.73
C LYS A 124 -14.27 0.44 19.29
N ARG A 125 -13.19 1.18 19.01
CA ARG A 125 -12.48 1.01 17.74
C ARG A 125 -11.91 -0.41 17.66
N SER A 126 -11.91 -0.93 16.45
CA SER A 126 -11.44 -2.25 16.08
C SER A 126 -10.47 -2.14 14.91
N CYS A 127 -9.65 -3.16 14.76
CA CYS A 127 -8.73 -3.29 13.65
C CYS A 127 -9.42 -4.05 12.51
N THR A 128 -9.31 -3.52 11.30
CA THR A 128 -9.67 -4.25 10.08
C THR A 128 -8.46 -4.31 9.18
N LEU A 129 -8.05 -5.51 8.79
CA LEU A 129 -7.01 -5.72 7.79
C LEU A 129 -7.65 -6.00 6.44
N TYR A 130 -7.00 -5.53 5.38
CA TYR A 130 -7.43 -5.73 4.02
C TYR A 130 -6.26 -6.13 3.14
N SER A 131 -6.57 -6.93 2.11
CA SER A 131 -5.58 -7.43 1.14
C SER A 131 -5.40 -6.52 -0.08
N SER A 132 -6.17 -5.45 -0.20
CA SER A 132 -6.08 -4.47 -1.29
C SER A 132 -6.61 -3.12 -0.81
N PRO A 133 -6.04 -1.97 -1.25
CA PRO A 133 -6.68 -0.67 -1.08
C PRO A 133 -8.02 -0.55 -1.80
N ASN A 134 -8.74 0.51 -1.43
CA ASN A 134 -9.84 1.07 -2.18
C ASN A 134 -9.39 1.47 -3.60
N LEU A 135 -10.32 1.40 -4.54
CA LEU A 135 -10.10 1.72 -5.95
C LEU A 135 -10.74 3.07 -6.31
N PRO A 136 -10.16 3.84 -7.25
CA PRO A 136 -10.80 5.02 -7.78
C PRO A 136 -12.15 4.72 -8.45
N THR A 137 -13.07 5.69 -8.46
CA THR A 137 -14.45 5.57 -8.96
C THR A 137 -14.58 4.90 -10.33
N ASP A 138 -13.66 5.19 -11.26
CA ASP A 138 -13.72 4.70 -12.64
C ASP A 138 -13.02 3.34 -12.84
N VAL A 139 -12.66 2.65 -11.75
CA VAL A 139 -12.04 1.33 -11.79
C VAL A 139 -13.05 0.27 -11.37
N THR A 140 -13.23 -0.73 -12.22
CA THR A 140 -14.03 -1.93 -11.93
C THR A 140 -13.15 -3.16 -11.99
N LEU A 141 -13.21 -4.00 -10.96
CA LEU A 141 -12.50 -5.29 -10.94
C LEU A 141 -13.45 -6.42 -11.29
N LYS A 142 -13.00 -7.27 -12.21
CA LYS A 142 -13.65 -8.53 -12.55
C LYS A 142 -12.80 -9.67 -12.03
N TYR A 143 -13.27 -10.34 -10.98
CA TYR A 143 -12.63 -11.53 -10.45
C TYR A 143 -13.11 -12.78 -11.20
N ASP A 144 -12.17 -13.61 -11.65
CA ASP A 144 -12.47 -14.98 -12.07
C ASP A 144 -12.68 -15.83 -10.81
N LEU A 145 -13.94 -15.92 -10.38
CA LEU A 145 -14.30 -16.62 -9.15
C LEU A 145 -14.03 -18.12 -9.22
N ALA A 146 -13.98 -18.71 -10.43
CA ALA A 146 -13.78 -20.14 -10.61
C ALA A 146 -12.30 -20.54 -10.47
N ASN A 147 -11.38 -19.67 -10.89
CA ASN A 147 -9.95 -20.00 -10.96
C ASN A 147 -9.05 -19.21 -10.00
N SER A 148 -9.58 -18.17 -9.35
CA SER A 148 -8.82 -17.38 -8.37
C SER A 148 -8.85 -18.03 -6.98
N LYS A 149 -7.83 -17.77 -6.14
CA LYS A 149 -7.75 -18.26 -4.75
C LYS A 149 -7.26 -17.14 -3.82
N GLY A 150 -7.50 -17.29 -2.52
CA GLY A 150 -6.98 -16.37 -1.50
C GLY A 150 -7.77 -15.06 -1.39
N PHE A 151 -8.97 -15.01 -1.96
CA PHE A 151 -9.87 -13.88 -1.85
C PHE A 151 -11.25 -14.32 -1.39
N ASN A 152 -11.88 -13.50 -0.56
CA ASN A 152 -13.30 -13.60 -0.25
C ASN A 152 -13.93 -12.29 -0.69
N LEU A 153 -14.96 -12.30 -1.53
CA LEU A 153 -15.62 -11.04 -1.89
C LEU A 153 -16.26 -10.43 -0.64
N LEU A 154 -16.11 -9.11 -0.46
CA LEU A 154 -16.86 -8.37 0.54
C LEU A 154 -18.36 -8.42 0.25
N GLN A 155 -19.16 -8.05 1.24
CA GLN A 155 -20.59 -7.87 1.04
C GLN A 155 -20.85 -6.89 -0.13
N PRO A 156 -21.89 -7.11 -0.96
CA PRO A 156 -22.18 -6.24 -2.10
C PRO A 156 -22.31 -4.75 -1.75
N ALA A 157 -22.79 -4.44 -0.55
CA ALA A 157 -22.90 -3.06 -0.04
C ALA A 157 -21.55 -2.37 0.19
N ASN A 158 -20.46 -3.14 0.35
CA ASN A 158 -19.07 -2.65 0.41
C ASN A 158 -18.43 -2.56 -0.99
N ASN A 159 -19.23 -2.79 -2.04
CA ASN A 159 -18.90 -2.71 -3.46
C ASN A 159 -17.50 -3.24 -3.84
N PRO A 160 -17.19 -4.52 -3.59
CA PRO A 160 -15.86 -5.09 -3.85
C PRO A 160 -15.43 -5.05 -5.33
N GLN A 161 -16.34 -4.69 -6.24
CA GLN A 161 -16.09 -4.71 -7.68
C GLN A 161 -16.07 -3.33 -8.34
N ALA A 162 -16.59 -2.27 -7.70
CA ALA A 162 -16.55 -0.92 -8.25
C ALA A 162 -15.90 0.04 -7.27
N GLY A 163 -14.97 0.85 -7.76
CA GLY A 163 -14.27 1.84 -6.94
C GLY A 163 -15.16 2.98 -6.47
N ALA A 164 -14.67 3.72 -5.49
CA ALA A 164 -15.33 4.87 -4.89
C ALA A 164 -14.28 5.81 -4.26
N PRO A 165 -14.63 7.07 -3.94
CA PRO A 165 -13.80 7.88 -3.06
C PRO A 165 -13.52 7.17 -1.72
N ALA A 166 -12.35 7.40 -1.14
CA ALA A 166 -12.02 6.83 0.17
C ALA A 166 -12.97 7.39 1.25
N PRO A 167 -13.68 6.54 2.02
CA PRO A 167 -14.58 7.00 3.05
C PRO A 167 -13.84 7.59 4.26
N LEU A 168 -14.55 8.39 5.04
CA LEU A 168 -14.09 8.83 6.35
C LEU A 168 -14.35 7.74 7.40
N THR A 169 -13.61 7.78 8.50
CA THR A 169 -14.01 7.08 9.72
C THR A 169 -15.07 7.87 10.48
N PHE A 170 -15.96 7.20 11.20
CA PHE A 170 -17.08 7.83 11.92
C PHE A 170 -17.20 7.36 13.37
N LEU A 171 -17.81 8.18 14.21
CA LEU A 171 -18.14 7.86 15.62
C LEU A 171 -19.56 7.28 15.76
N ASP A 172 -20.37 7.37 14.70
CA ASP A 172 -21.77 6.92 14.66
C ASP A 172 -22.05 6.06 13.42
N ALA A 173 -22.97 5.10 13.57
CA ALA A 173 -23.35 4.19 12.49
C ALA A 173 -24.08 4.91 11.34
N ALA A 174 -24.63 6.10 11.58
CA ALA A 174 -25.28 6.91 10.56
C ALA A 174 -24.28 7.67 9.66
N GLY A 175 -22.97 7.64 9.98
CA GLY A 175 -21.94 8.30 9.17
C GLY A 175 -22.03 9.82 9.18
N THR A 176 -22.50 10.41 10.29
CA THR A 176 -22.72 11.86 10.38
C THR A 176 -21.67 12.58 11.22
N ILE A 177 -20.93 11.85 12.06
CA ILE A 177 -19.94 12.39 12.98
C ILE A 177 -18.55 11.84 12.62
N PRO A 178 -17.73 12.57 11.85
CA PRO A 178 -16.39 12.13 11.48
C PRO A 178 -15.50 11.86 12.71
N ASP A 179 -14.80 10.74 12.67
CA ASP A 179 -13.82 10.35 13.67
C ASP A 179 -12.41 10.76 13.24
N LYS A 180 -11.93 11.89 13.75
CA LYS A 180 -10.56 12.36 13.45
C LYS A 180 -9.43 11.47 14.01
N PHE A 181 -9.74 10.50 14.86
CA PHE A 181 -8.76 9.59 15.46
C PHE A 181 -8.84 8.17 14.91
N GLY A 182 -9.82 7.90 14.05
CA GLY A 182 -9.72 6.77 13.14
C GLY A 182 -8.49 6.96 12.26
N VAL A 183 -7.85 5.86 11.89
CA VAL A 183 -6.62 5.93 11.09
C VAL A 183 -6.48 4.68 10.26
N SER A 184 -6.02 4.86 9.03
CA SER A 184 -5.65 3.77 8.13
C SER A 184 -4.19 3.87 7.74
N GLY A 185 -3.59 2.76 7.33
CA GLY A 185 -2.22 2.76 6.85
C GLY A 185 -1.95 1.68 5.82
N PHE A 186 -0.84 1.85 5.11
CA PHE A 186 -0.40 0.95 4.06
C PHE A 186 0.83 0.17 4.47
N MET A 187 0.92 -1.06 3.96
CA MET A 187 2.06 -1.94 4.12
C MET A 187 2.39 -2.60 2.80
N VAL A 188 3.68 -2.78 2.57
CA VAL A 188 4.16 -3.52 1.40
C VAL A 188 5.41 -4.31 1.77
N GLN A 189 5.54 -5.49 1.17
CA GLN A 189 6.78 -6.24 1.16
C GLN A 189 7.37 -6.16 -0.25
N ASP A 190 8.66 -5.80 -0.36
CA ASP A 190 9.35 -5.82 -1.65
C ASP A 190 9.76 -7.25 -2.05
N GLN A 191 10.26 -7.38 -3.28
CA GLN A 191 10.76 -8.65 -3.83
C GLN A 191 11.93 -9.28 -3.05
N ASN A 192 12.59 -8.52 -2.17
CA ASN A 192 13.68 -8.98 -1.31
C ASN A 192 13.19 -9.33 0.11
N GLY A 193 11.87 -9.32 0.35
CA GLY A 193 11.28 -9.60 1.65
C GLY A 193 11.31 -8.43 2.63
N ARG A 194 11.78 -7.25 2.21
CA ARG A 194 11.84 -6.04 3.05
C ARG A 194 10.45 -5.46 3.23
N GLN A 195 10.12 -5.06 4.44
CA GLN A 195 8.80 -4.55 4.80
C GLN A 195 8.81 -3.04 4.97
N PHE A 196 7.77 -2.38 4.48
CA PHE A 196 7.59 -0.94 4.53
C PHE A 196 6.22 -0.63 5.08
N CYS A 197 6.21 0.33 5.99
CA CYS A 197 5.08 1.11 6.43
C CYS A 197 5.61 2.53 6.71
#